data_AF-A0A7Y7BFU0-F1
#
_entry.id   AF-A0A7Y7BFU0-F1
#
_cell.length_a   1.000
_cell.length_b   1.000
_cell.length_c   1.000
_cell.angle_alpha   90.00
_cell.angle_beta   90.00
_cell.angle_gamma   90.00
#
_symmetry.space_group_name_H-M   'P 1'
#
loop_
_entity.id
_entity.type
_entity.pdbx_description
1 polymer ?
#
loop_
_entity_poly.entity_id
_entity_poly.type
_entity_poly.pdbx_seq_one_letter_code
_entity_poly.pdbx_strand_id
1 'polypeptide(L)'
;MSHHPLLVNKIGGLMAGAHYDGIAGVMRLIEAGKEPDTFAVEVVTYHAVIESEIEAVISELVPRPEGLFTTSPRMSFGHKIHLLKALWAGAPDQADKLCAVLRRFQEVRNAVAHPDPKQIKGCVAGLTHAYREIDPTIGDEADILEVAQGICLFLQDGSNVTELKALFDGLGQLVNSGIPKVISGKDK
;
A
#
# COMPACT_ATOMS: atom_id res chain seq x y z
N MET A 1 -5.21 34.48 60.49
CA MET A 1 -6.48 34.22 59.75
C MET A 1 -6.62 35.36 58.75
N SER A 2 -6.60 35.19 57.44
CA SER A 2 -7.20 34.14 56.61
C SER A 2 -6.35 33.89 55.36
N HIS A 3 -6.10 32.60 55.07
CA HIS A 3 -5.64 32.14 53.78
C HIS A 3 -6.80 32.23 52.77
N HIS A 4 -6.55 32.81 51.60
CA HIS A 4 -7.37 32.59 50.42
C HIS A 4 -6.58 31.82 49.36
N PRO A 5 -6.91 30.54 49.13
CA PRO A 5 -6.63 29.87 47.88
C PRO A 5 -7.95 29.41 47.25
N LEU A 6 -8.42 30.16 46.26
CA LEU A 6 -9.48 29.81 45.33
C LEU A 6 -9.05 30.47 44.00
N LEU A 7 -8.82 29.81 42.86
CA LEU A 7 -9.18 28.51 42.34
C LEU A 7 -8.13 28.14 41.28
N VAL A 8 -7.34 27.10 41.53
CA VAL A 8 -6.65 26.38 40.46
C VAL A 8 -6.95 24.91 40.69
N ASN A 9 -8.12 24.44 40.26
CA ASN A 9 -8.28 23.02 39.95
C ASN A 9 -9.56 22.66 39.19
N LYS A 10 -9.36 21.75 38.23
CA LYS A 10 -10.33 20.89 37.53
C LYS A 10 -11.18 21.52 36.43
N ILE A 11 -10.60 21.62 35.23
CA ILE A 11 -11.35 21.50 33.97
C ILE A 11 -11.21 20.05 33.44
N GLY A 12 -11.52 19.08 34.30
CA GLY A 12 -11.64 17.67 33.93
C GLY A 12 -13.06 17.23 34.26
N GLY A 13 -13.85 16.88 33.25
CA GLY A 13 -15.23 16.43 33.41
C GLY A 13 -15.29 14.93 33.75
N LEU A 14 -16.12 14.55 34.72
CA LEU A 14 -16.47 13.16 34.98
C LEU A 14 -17.45 12.70 33.89
N MET A 15 -16.95 12.09 32.82
CA MET A 15 -17.79 11.39 31.84
C MET A 15 -17.69 9.90 32.13
N ALA A 16 -18.82 9.28 32.48
CA ALA A 16 -18.99 7.83 32.67
C ALA A 16 -17.92 7.16 33.57
N GLY A 17 -17.58 7.77 34.71
CA GLY A 17 -16.67 7.16 35.70
C GLY A 17 -15.17 7.24 35.34
N ALA A 18 -14.80 7.93 34.27
CA ALA A 18 -13.41 8.21 33.92
C ALA A 18 -13.06 9.68 34.14
N HIS A 19 -11.85 9.95 34.65
CA HIS A 19 -11.27 11.28 34.63
C HIS A 19 -10.85 11.63 33.19
N TYR A 20 -11.76 12.23 32.43
CA TYR A 20 -11.50 12.67 31.08
C TYR A 20 -11.10 14.15 31.05
N ASP A 21 -9.91 14.44 30.51
CA ASP A 21 -9.43 15.79 30.26
C ASP A 21 -9.78 16.20 28.82
N GLY A 22 -10.86 16.98 28.70
CA GLY A 22 -11.35 17.47 27.42
C GLY A 22 -10.40 18.46 26.75
N ILE A 23 -9.63 19.23 27.53
CA ILE A 23 -8.64 20.17 26.97
C ILE A 23 -7.47 19.40 26.38
N ALA A 24 -6.96 18.39 27.09
CA ALA A 24 -5.93 17.50 26.55
C ALA A 24 -6.45 16.76 25.31
N GLY A 25 -7.74 16.40 25.27
CA GLY A 25 -8.40 15.86 24.08
C GLY A 25 -8.38 16.80 22.88
N VAL A 26 -8.78 18.07 23.07
CA VAL A 26 -8.75 19.10 22.04
C VAL A 26 -7.32 19.40 21.58
N MET A 27 -6.35 19.46 22.50
CA MET A 27 -4.94 19.69 22.15
C MET A 27 -4.34 18.53 21.33
N ARG A 28 -4.71 17.27 21.62
CA ARG A 28 -4.35 16.13 20.75
C ARG A 28 -4.96 16.25 19.35
N LEU A 29 -6.18 16.75 19.24
CA LEU A 29 -6.87 16.92 17.96
C LEU A 29 -6.28 18.07 17.14
N ILE A 30 -5.95 19.19 17.79
CA ILE A 30 -5.24 20.33 17.18
C ILE A 30 -3.86 19.87 16.70
N GLU A 31 -3.13 19.09 17.50
CA GLU A 31 -1.82 18.56 17.12
C GLU A 31 -1.91 17.58 15.96
N ALA A 32 -2.90 16.68 15.96
CA ALA A 32 -3.18 15.78 14.85
C ALA A 32 -3.61 16.52 13.55
N GLY A 33 -4.15 17.73 13.67
CA GLY A 33 -4.61 18.53 12.55
C GLY A 33 -3.57 19.48 11.96
N LYS A 34 -2.35 19.56 12.50
CA LYS A 34 -1.39 20.61 12.13
C LYS A 34 -0.77 20.42 10.75
N GLU A 35 -0.50 19.19 10.29
CA GLU A 35 -0.23 18.85 8.89
C GLU A 35 -0.54 17.35 8.69
N PRO A 36 -1.12 16.94 7.55
CA PRO A 36 -1.34 15.53 7.27
C PRO A 36 0.00 14.80 7.18
N ASP A 37 0.13 13.70 7.93
CA ASP A 37 1.27 12.79 7.80
C ASP A 37 1.35 12.32 6.35
N THR A 38 2.36 12.80 5.63
CA THR A 38 2.53 12.55 4.20
C THR A 38 2.66 11.06 3.92
N PHE A 39 3.30 10.31 4.82
CA PHE A 39 3.44 8.87 4.70
C PHE A 39 2.09 8.15 4.84
N ALA A 40 1.26 8.57 5.80
CA ALA A 40 -0.08 8.01 5.97
C ALA A 40 -0.96 8.26 4.73
N VAL A 41 -0.87 9.47 4.15
CA VAL A 41 -1.58 9.82 2.90
C VAL A 41 -1.11 8.93 1.75
N GLU A 42 0.19 8.79 1.55
CA GLU A 42 0.78 7.92 0.52
C GLU A 42 0.30 6.48 0.63
N VAL A 43 0.42 5.88 1.82
CA VAL A 43 0.00 4.49 2.07
C VAL A 43 -1.49 4.30 1.76
N VAL A 44 -2.35 5.22 2.20
CA VAL A 44 -3.79 5.14 1.95
C VAL A 44 -4.10 5.28 0.46
N THR A 45 -3.44 6.23 -0.22
CA THR A 45 -3.60 6.44 -1.66
C THR A 45 -3.14 5.22 -2.46
N TYR A 46 -1.96 4.68 -2.18
CA TYR A 46 -1.43 3.52 -2.89
C TYR A 46 -2.23 2.25 -2.62
N HIS A 47 -2.73 2.05 -1.38
CA HIS A 47 -3.66 0.96 -1.10
C HIS A 47 -4.93 1.07 -1.94
N ALA A 48 -5.51 2.27 -2.09
CA ALA A 48 -6.70 2.46 -2.90
C ALA A 48 -6.45 2.18 -4.39
N VAL A 49 -5.28 2.58 -4.91
CA VAL A 49 -4.86 2.28 -6.28
C VAL A 49 -4.71 0.76 -6.47
N ILE A 50 -3.96 0.08 -5.59
CA ILE A 50 -3.79 -1.39 -5.64
C ILE A 50 -5.16 -2.09 -5.58
N GLU A 51 -6.05 -1.64 -4.70
CA GLU A 51 -7.40 -2.20 -4.60
C GLU A 51 -8.18 -2.06 -5.92
N SER A 52 -8.07 -0.91 -6.59
CA SER A 52 -8.68 -0.69 -7.92
C SER A 52 -8.07 -1.60 -8.99
N GLU A 53 -6.75 -1.80 -8.98
CA GLU A 53 -6.09 -2.70 -9.95
C GLU A 53 -6.50 -4.17 -9.74
N ILE A 54 -6.64 -4.61 -8.48
CA ILE A 54 -7.18 -5.94 -8.17
C ILE A 54 -8.61 -6.08 -8.71
N GLU A 55 -9.45 -5.05 -8.54
CA GLU A 55 -10.81 -5.07 -9.10
C GLU A 55 -10.81 -5.12 -10.62
N ALA A 56 -9.91 -4.39 -11.29
CA ALA A 56 -9.76 -4.41 -12.74
C ALA A 56 -9.36 -5.81 -13.24
N VAL A 57 -8.34 -6.42 -12.64
CA VAL A 57 -7.88 -7.78 -12.99
C VAL A 57 -8.99 -8.80 -12.77
N ILE A 58 -9.66 -8.79 -11.61
CA ILE A 58 -10.78 -9.70 -11.36
C ILE A 58 -11.89 -9.48 -12.39
N SER A 59 -12.13 -8.24 -12.80
CA SER A 59 -13.21 -7.92 -13.73
C SER A 59 -13.01 -8.53 -15.11
N GLU A 60 -11.77 -8.62 -15.57
CA GLU A 60 -11.41 -9.29 -16.83
C GLU A 60 -11.52 -10.82 -16.72
N LEU A 61 -11.43 -11.38 -15.52
CA LEU A 61 -11.42 -12.83 -15.28
C LEU A 61 -12.81 -13.43 -15.04
N VAL A 62 -13.83 -12.61 -14.77
CA VAL A 62 -15.18 -13.09 -14.42
C VAL A 62 -16.24 -12.67 -15.44
N PRO A 63 -17.27 -13.50 -15.71
CA PRO A 63 -18.28 -13.17 -16.73
C PRO A 63 -19.22 -11.99 -16.40
N ARG A 64 -19.36 -11.63 -15.11
CA ARG A 64 -20.32 -10.62 -14.60
C ARG A 64 -19.73 -9.82 -13.44
N PRO A 65 -18.71 -8.99 -13.69
CA PRO A 65 -17.97 -8.29 -12.64
C PRO A 65 -18.80 -7.29 -11.84
N GLU A 66 -19.84 -6.72 -12.44
CA GLU A 66 -20.77 -5.80 -11.80
C GLU A 66 -21.43 -6.40 -10.56
N GLY A 67 -21.67 -7.72 -10.56
CA GLY A 67 -22.25 -8.44 -9.43
C GLY A 67 -21.37 -8.48 -8.18
N LEU A 68 -20.06 -8.23 -8.31
CA LEU A 68 -19.08 -8.34 -7.23
C LEU A 68 -18.76 -6.99 -6.56
N PHE A 69 -18.68 -5.92 -7.35
CA PHE A 69 -18.16 -4.62 -6.89
C PHE A 69 -19.23 -3.54 -6.75
N THR A 70 -20.38 -3.68 -7.42
CA THR A 70 -21.46 -2.67 -7.35
C THR A 70 -22.54 -3.01 -6.33
N THR A 71 -22.56 -4.25 -5.83
CA THR A 71 -23.55 -4.75 -4.87
C THR A 71 -23.15 -4.42 -3.43
N SER A 72 -24.17 -4.22 -2.58
CA SER A 72 -23.98 -4.01 -1.14
C SER A 72 -24.34 -5.29 -0.38
N PRO A 73 -23.53 -5.76 0.59
CA PRO A 73 -22.29 -5.15 1.08
C PRO A 73 -21.12 -5.33 0.10
N ARG A 74 -20.27 -4.29 -0.01
CA ARG A 74 -19.05 -4.36 -0.82
C ARG A 74 -18.07 -5.39 -0.27
N MET A 75 -17.38 -6.10 -1.16
CA MET A 75 -16.30 -7.00 -0.77
C MET A 75 -15.17 -6.22 -0.08
N SER A 76 -14.70 -6.75 1.06
CA SER A 76 -13.51 -6.22 1.72
C SER A 76 -12.25 -6.51 0.90
N PHE A 77 -11.18 -5.76 1.16
CA PHE A 77 -9.85 -6.03 0.57
C PHE A 77 -9.41 -7.49 0.77
N GLY A 78 -9.64 -8.06 1.96
CA GLY A 78 -9.36 -9.47 2.23
C GLY A 78 -10.16 -10.43 1.34
N HIS A 79 -11.44 -10.17 1.10
CA HIS A 79 -12.26 -10.98 0.17
C HIS A 79 -11.73 -10.89 -1.26
N LYS A 80 -11.29 -9.70 -1.70
CA LYS A 80 -10.70 -9.49 -3.03
C LYS A 80 -9.40 -10.27 -3.21
N ILE A 81 -8.51 -10.28 -2.21
CA ILE A 81 -7.29 -11.10 -2.21
C ILE A 81 -7.62 -12.58 -2.38
N HIS A 82 -8.61 -13.08 -1.64
CA HIS A 82 -9.02 -14.48 -1.73
C HIS A 82 -9.61 -14.84 -3.10
N LEU A 83 -10.41 -13.94 -3.67
CA LEU A 83 -10.96 -14.14 -5.00
C LEU A 83 -9.86 -14.11 -6.08
N LEU A 84 -8.95 -13.14 -6.01
CA LEU A 84 -7.79 -13.07 -6.90
C LEU A 84 -6.98 -14.37 -6.86
N LYS A 85 -6.70 -14.89 -5.66
CA LYS A 85 -5.99 -16.17 -5.49
C LYS A 85 -6.70 -17.32 -6.19
N ALA A 86 -8.03 -17.39 -6.08
CA ALA A 86 -8.83 -18.46 -6.65
C ALA A 86 -8.93 -18.37 -8.18
N LEU A 87 -8.83 -17.17 -8.75
CA LEU A 87 -8.89 -16.92 -10.19
C LEU A 87 -7.51 -16.92 -10.86
N TRP A 88 -6.43 -17.04 -10.09
CA TRP A 88 -5.07 -16.96 -10.61
C TRP A 88 -4.79 -18.05 -11.63
N ALA A 89 -4.51 -17.66 -12.87
CA ALA A 89 -4.22 -18.59 -13.96
C ALA A 89 -2.75 -19.04 -14.00
N GLY A 90 -1.86 -18.29 -13.34
CA GLY A 90 -0.42 -18.59 -13.28
C GLY A 90 -0.06 -19.65 -12.24
N ALA A 91 1.22 -19.66 -11.83
CA ALA A 91 1.68 -20.66 -10.87
C ALA A 91 1.09 -20.40 -9.46
N PRO A 92 0.65 -21.45 -8.73
CA PRO A 92 0.02 -21.26 -7.41
C PRO A 92 0.91 -20.55 -6.38
N ASP A 93 2.22 -20.75 -6.45
CA ASP A 93 3.19 -20.09 -5.56
C ASP A 93 3.29 -18.57 -5.83
N GLN A 94 3.14 -18.14 -7.08
CA GLN A 94 3.06 -16.71 -7.41
C GLN A 94 1.82 -16.08 -6.78
N ALA A 95 0.67 -16.74 -6.86
CA ALA A 95 -0.56 -16.28 -6.21
C ALA A 95 -0.38 -16.17 -4.69
N ASP A 96 0.29 -17.15 -4.07
CA ASP A 96 0.59 -17.17 -2.63
C ASP A 96 1.47 -15.98 -2.22
N LYS A 97 2.54 -15.71 -2.96
CA LYS A 97 3.44 -14.57 -2.72
C LYS A 97 2.72 -13.24 -2.85
N LEU A 98 1.95 -13.05 -3.92
CA LEU A 98 1.15 -11.85 -4.13
C LEU A 98 0.15 -11.64 -2.98
N CYS A 99 -0.58 -12.69 -2.59
CA CYS A 99 -1.51 -12.62 -1.47
C CYS A 99 -0.83 -12.27 -0.15
N ALA A 100 0.37 -12.80 0.11
CA ALA A 100 1.14 -12.49 1.29
C ALA A 100 1.52 -11.01 1.34
N VAL A 101 2.02 -10.46 0.22
CA VAL A 101 2.39 -9.04 0.11
C VAL A 101 1.17 -8.13 0.28
N LEU A 102 0.06 -8.43 -0.39
CA LEU A 102 -1.18 -7.63 -0.29
C LEU A 102 -1.69 -7.57 1.15
N ARG A 103 -1.64 -8.68 1.89
CA ARG A 103 -2.01 -8.70 3.32
C ARG A 103 -1.10 -7.80 4.15
N ARG A 104 0.22 -7.85 3.92
CA ARG A 104 1.16 -6.97 4.62
C ARG A 104 0.94 -5.49 4.27
N PHE A 105 0.58 -5.19 3.03
CA PHE A 105 0.25 -3.81 2.64
C PHE A 105 -1.00 -3.32 3.38
N GLN A 106 -2.02 -4.17 3.52
CA GLN A 106 -3.20 -3.87 4.34
C GLN A 106 -2.85 -3.63 5.81
N GLU A 107 -1.89 -4.40 6.38
CA GLU A 107 -1.39 -4.18 7.73
C GLU A 107 -0.72 -2.80 7.89
N VAL A 108 0.10 -2.38 6.92
CA VAL A 108 0.69 -1.03 6.89
C VAL A 108 -0.41 0.04 6.85
N ARG A 109 -1.40 -0.12 5.96
CA ARG A 109 -2.55 0.80 5.87
C ARG A 109 -3.35 0.87 7.18
N ASN A 110 -3.52 -0.25 7.86
CA ASN A 110 -4.20 -0.28 9.16
C ASN A 110 -3.35 0.37 10.26
N ALA A 111 -2.02 0.20 10.22
CA ALA A 111 -1.10 0.78 11.19
C ALA A 111 -1.04 2.32 11.07
N VAL A 112 -1.05 2.88 9.86
CA VAL A 112 -1.07 4.35 9.70
C VAL A 112 -2.38 5.00 10.15
N ALA A 113 -3.47 4.22 10.24
CA ALA A 113 -4.73 4.69 10.82
C ALA A 113 -4.70 4.78 12.36
N HIS A 114 -3.72 4.13 13.01
CA HIS A 114 -3.47 4.16 14.45
C HIS A 114 -2.01 4.51 14.71
N PRO A 115 -1.64 5.79 14.72
CA PRO A 115 -0.25 6.24 14.56
C PRO A 115 0.63 5.94 15.78
N ASP A 116 1.00 4.68 15.96
CA ASP A 116 2.12 4.21 16.77
C ASP A 116 3.34 3.99 15.85
N PRO A 117 4.39 4.83 15.95
CA PRO A 117 5.57 4.71 15.11
C PRO A 117 6.26 3.34 15.17
N LYS A 118 6.21 2.64 16.32
CA LYS A 118 6.81 1.31 16.45
C LYS A 118 6.02 0.27 15.67
N GLN A 119 4.69 0.38 15.72
CA GLN A 119 3.81 -0.51 14.97
C GLN A 119 3.96 -0.29 13.47
N ILE A 120 3.97 0.97 13.02
CA ILE A 120 4.17 1.32 11.60
C ILE A 120 5.49 0.73 11.09
N LYS A 121 6.60 0.96 11.81
CA LYS A 121 7.91 0.41 11.42
C LYS A 121 7.91 -1.11 11.34
N GLY A 122 7.26 -1.79 12.29
CA GLY A 122 7.12 -3.25 12.26
C GLY A 122 6.31 -3.76 11.06
N CYS A 123 5.22 -3.08 10.72
CA CYS A 123 4.40 -3.42 9.55
C CYS A 123 5.16 -3.19 8.24
N VAL A 124 5.89 -2.08 8.11
CA VAL A 124 6.72 -1.80 6.91
C VAL A 124 7.81 -2.86 6.74
N ALA A 125 8.52 -3.23 7.80
CA ALA A 125 9.51 -4.30 7.74
C ALA A 125 8.88 -5.65 7.34
N GLY A 126 7.68 -5.96 7.84
CA GLY A 126 6.92 -7.14 7.43
C GLY A 126 6.52 -7.11 5.95
N LEU A 127 6.15 -5.95 5.43
CA LEU A 127 5.88 -5.74 4.01
C LEU A 127 7.13 -5.93 3.16
N THR A 128 8.26 -5.31 3.52
CA THR A 128 9.55 -5.48 2.83
C THR A 128 9.95 -6.95 2.78
N HIS A 129 9.83 -7.67 3.89
CA HIS A 129 10.16 -9.09 3.93
C HIS A 129 9.27 -9.93 3.00
N ALA A 130 7.96 -9.69 2.98
CA ALA A 130 7.07 -10.40 2.07
C ALA A 130 7.34 -10.05 0.60
N TYR A 131 7.63 -8.78 0.31
CA TYR A 131 7.86 -8.32 -1.07
C TYR A 131 9.17 -8.87 -1.65
N ARG A 132 10.16 -9.19 -0.81
CA ARG A 132 11.39 -9.89 -1.24
C ARG A 132 11.17 -11.26 -1.88
N GLU A 133 10.06 -11.92 -1.55
CA GLU A 133 9.70 -13.19 -2.20
C GLU A 133 9.25 -13.00 -3.66
N ILE A 134 8.85 -11.77 -4.02
CA ILE A 134 8.53 -11.33 -5.38
C ILE A 134 9.77 -10.74 -6.06
N ASP A 135 10.45 -9.79 -5.42
CA ASP A 135 11.69 -9.18 -5.91
C ASP A 135 12.83 -9.30 -4.87
N PRO A 136 13.71 -10.31 -5.01
CA PRO A 136 14.82 -10.52 -4.09
C PRO A 136 15.87 -9.40 -4.09
N THR A 137 15.83 -8.48 -5.06
CA THR A 137 16.85 -7.43 -5.23
C THR A 137 16.56 -6.17 -4.44
N ILE A 138 15.37 -6.06 -3.84
CA ILE A 138 15.00 -4.89 -3.05
C ILE A 138 15.84 -4.76 -1.77
N GLY A 139 16.22 -3.51 -1.46
CA GLY A 139 16.99 -3.15 -0.27
C GLY A 139 16.30 -3.50 1.06
N ASP A 140 17.01 -3.26 2.17
CA ASP A 140 16.53 -3.53 3.54
C ASP A 140 15.37 -2.65 3.99
N GLU A 141 15.23 -1.48 3.38
CA GLU A 141 14.09 -0.58 3.60
C GLU A 141 13.43 -0.34 2.24
N ALA A 142 12.29 -0.99 2.02
CA ALA A 142 11.55 -0.84 0.79
C ALA A 142 10.80 0.50 0.77
N ASP A 143 10.96 1.25 -0.31
CA ASP A 143 10.10 2.39 -0.59
C ASP A 143 8.67 1.89 -0.86
N ILE A 144 7.67 2.48 -0.20
CA ILE A 144 6.27 2.03 -0.33
C ILE A 144 5.78 2.21 -1.76
N LEU A 145 6.23 3.27 -2.44
CA LEU A 145 5.88 3.49 -3.84
C LEU A 145 6.46 2.39 -4.73
N GLU A 146 7.73 2.02 -4.54
CA GLU A 146 8.36 0.91 -5.29
C GLU A 146 7.62 -0.41 -5.07
N VAL A 147 7.24 -0.72 -3.82
CA VAL A 147 6.46 -1.93 -3.51
C VAL A 147 5.09 -1.88 -4.20
N ALA A 148 4.39 -0.74 -4.14
CA ALA A 148 3.08 -0.59 -4.77
C ALA A 148 3.15 -0.79 -6.30
N GLN A 149 4.15 -0.18 -6.95
CA GLN A 149 4.40 -0.35 -8.38
C GLN A 149 4.70 -1.80 -8.73
N GLY A 150 5.52 -2.47 -7.91
CA GLY A 150 5.84 -3.87 -8.10
C GLY A 150 4.67 -4.83 -7.93
N ILE A 151 3.78 -4.56 -6.98
CA ILE A 151 2.51 -5.31 -6.85
C ILE A 151 1.68 -5.17 -8.13
N CYS A 152 1.52 -3.95 -8.65
CA CYS A 152 0.76 -3.71 -9.88
C CYS A 152 1.36 -4.40 -11.09
N LEU A 153 2.68 -4.43 -11.20
CA LEU A 153 3.36 -5.15 -12.27
C LEU A 153 3.20 -6.67 -12.13
N PHE A 154 3.35 -7.20 -10.92
CA PHE A 154 3.21 -8.63 -10.65
C PHE A 154 1.79 -9.14 -10.89
N LEU A 155 0.77 -8.29 -10.76
CA LEU A 155 -0.63 -8.61 -11.09
C LEU A 155 -0.83 -8.98 -12.57
N GLN A 156 0.00 -8.48 -13.49
CA GLN A 156 -0.22 -8.64 -14.93
C GLN A 156 0.20 -10.03 -15.46
N ASP A 157 1.38 -10.49 -15.09
CA ASP A 157 1.95 -11.75 -15.60
C ASP A 157 2.93 -12.42 -14.61
N GLY A 158 2.98 -11.95 -13.36
CA GLY A 158 3.95 -12.41 -12.38
C GLY A 158 5.37 -11.85 -12.56
N SER A 159 5.56 -10.86 -13.45
CA SER A 159 6.83 -10.16 -13.61
C SER A 159 7.10 -9.19 -12.46
N ASN A 160 8.36 -8.85 -12.23
CA ASN A 160 8.78 -7.85 -11.23
C ASN A 160 9.40 -6.60 -11.87
N VAL A 161 9.58 -5.54 -11.05
CA VAL A 161 10.07 -4.22 -11.52
C VAL A 161 11.46 -4.34 -12.15
N THR A 162 12.28 -5.26 -11.66
CA THR A 162 13.61 -5.54 -12.19
C THR A 162 13.55 -6.11 -13.61
N GLU A 163 12.63 -7.04 -13.88
CA GLU A 163 12.40 -7.61 -15.22
C GLU A 163 11.85 -6.56 -16.20
N LEU A 164 10.96 -5.68 -15.74
CA LEU A 164 10.47 -4.56 -16.56
C LEU A 164 11.58 -3.55 -16.88
N LYS A 165 12.42 -3.20 -15.91
CA LYS A 165 13.61 -2.35 -16.14
C LYS A 165 14.56 -3.00 -17.14
N ALA A 166 14.82 -4.30 -17.02
CA ALA A 166 15.65 -5.05 -17.97
C ALA A 166 15.05 -5.09 -19.39
N LEU A 167 13.72 -5.19 -19.52
CA LEU A 167 13.01 -5.06 -20.80
C LEU A 167 13.19 -3.69 -21.43
N PHE A 168 13.06 -2.61 -20.65
CA PHE A 168 13.27 -1.23 -21.13
C PHE A 168 14.72 -0.96 -21.48
N ASP A 169 15.68 -1.44 -20.69
CA ASP A 169 17.11 -1.34 -20.98
C ASP A 169 17.48 -2.13 -22.24
N GLY A 170 16.90 -3.32 -22.42
CA GLY A 170 17.04 -4.13 -23.63
C GLY A 170 16.46 -3.44 -24.88
N LEU A 171 15.31 -2.79 -24.76
CA LEU A 171 14.72 -1.94 -25.81
C LEU A 171 15.62 -0.74 -26.13
N GLY A 172 16.17 -0.08 -25.12
CA GLY A 172 17.13 1.00 -25.29
C GLY A 172 18.39 0.55 -26.03
N GLN A 173 18.92 -0.62 -25.70
CA GLN A 173 20.04 -1.23 -26.42
C GLN A 173 19.67 -1.60 -27.87
N LEU A 174 18.46 -2.11 -28.12
CA LEU A 174 18.00 -2.45 -29.47
C LEU A 174 17.82 -1.20 -30.36
N VAL A 175 17.28 -0.11 -29.81
CA VAL A 175 17.18 1.18 -30.51
C VAL A 175 18.57 1.75 -30.82
N ASN A 176 19.49 1.67 -29.86
CA ASN A 176 20.85 2.20 -30.01
C ASN A 176 21.76 1.33 -30.90
N SER A 177 21.51 0.02 -31.02
CA SER A 177 22.34 -0.91 -31.81
C SER A 177 21.73 -1.37 -33.14
N GLY A 178 20.39 -1.34 -33.27
CA GLY A 178 19.65 -1.86 -34.43
C GLY A 178 19.27 -0.82 -35.48
N ILE A 179 19.09 0.46 -35.11
CA ILE A 179 18.68 1.51 -36.05
C ILE A 179 19.82 2.04 -36.96
N PRO A 180 21.11 2.10 -36.55
CA PRO A 180 22.15 2.61 -37.45
C PRO A 180 22.48 1.68 -38.63
N LYS A 181 22.16 0.38 -38.55
CA LYS A 181 22.51 -0.60 -39.60
C LYS A 181 21.47 -0.75 -40.71
N VAL A 182 20.21 -0.38 -40.47
CA VAL A 182 19.15 -0.43 -41.49
C VAL A 182 19.01 0.90 -42.23
N ILE A 183 19.41 2.02 -41.63
CA ILE A 183 19.38 3.35 -42.26
C ILE A 183 20.72 3.69 -42.95
N SER A 184 21.83 3.06 -42.57
CA SER A 184 23.09 3.13 -43.34
C SER A 184 23.13 2.06 -44.42
N GLY A 185 22.16 2.11 -45.34
CA GLY A 185 22.26 1.45 -46.63
C GLY A 185 23.48 2.02 -47.36
N LYS A 186 24.58 1.25 -47.37
CA LYS A 186 25.65 1.44 -48.33
C LYS A 186 25.11 1.01 -49.70
N ASP A 187 24.69 1.97 -50.50
CA ASP A 187 24.73 1.80 -51.95
C ASP A 187 26.14 2.18 -52.43
N LYS A 188 26.98 1.16 -52.58
CA LYS A 188 28.05 1.10 -53.58
C LYS A 188 28.13 -0.32 -54.11
#